data_AF-A0A9D6S1Y9-F1
#
_entry.id   AF-A0A9D6S1Y9-F1
#
_cell.length_a   1.000
_cell.length_b   1.000
_cell.length_c   1.000
_cell.angle_alpha   90.00
_cell.angle_beta   90.00
_cell.angle_gamma   90.00
#
_symmetry.space_group_name_H-M   'P 1'
#
loop_
_entity.id
_entity.type
_entity.pdbx_description
1 polymer ?
#
loop_
_entity_poly.entity_id
_entity_poly.type
_entity_poly.pdbx_seq_one_letter_code
_entity_poly.pdbx_strand_id
1 'polypeptide(L)'
;MQQASMNKFLASPIKQAFWDYNFTEHQLLKKLAKGTREEKTWIIGRILENLPFNSIWKYTTPKQVKEIFPYLHLRPKLKQIWSYTLSLWGKYEKTSH
;
A
#
# COMPACT_ATOMS: atom_id res chain seq x y z
N MET A 1 17.73 19.68 -3.54
CA MET A 1 18.65 18.84 -2.74
C MET A 1 18.03 18.29 -1.43
N GLN A 2 16.69 18.17 -1.27
CA GLN A 2 16.09 17.68 -0.01
C GLN A 2 15.71 16.18 -0.01
N GLN A 3 15.52 15.56 -1.18
CA GLN A 3 15.08 14.16 -1.30
C GLN A 3 16.17 13.13 -0.94
N ALA A 4 17.43 13.46 -1.17
CA ALA A 4 18.56 12.56 -0.88
C ALA A 4 18.78 12.34 0.63
N SER A 5 18.43 13.32 1.46
CA SER A 5 18.62 13.24 2.92
C SER A 5 17.47 12.53 3.64
N MET A 6 16.24 12.53 3.08
CA MET A 6 15.11 11.75 3.60
C MET A 6 15.26 10.24 3.33
N ASN A 7 15.83 9.86 2.19
CA ASN A 7 16.02 8.44 1.82
C ASN A 7 16.97 7.69 2.77
N LYS A 8 17.88 8.38 3.47
CA LYS A 8 18.80 7.76 4.43
C LYS A 8 18.17 7.51 5.81
N PHE A 9 17.05 8.17 6.12
CA PHE A 9 16.37 8.10 7.44
C PHE A 9 15.26 7.05 7.52
N LEU A 10 14.79 6.53 6.37
CA LEU A 10 13.69 5.57 6.29
C LEU A 10 14.20 4.18 5.89
N ALA A 11 15.15 3.65 6.65
CA ALA A 11 15.70 2.30 6.42
C ALA A 11 14.64 1.17 6.51
N SER A 12 13.45 1.47 7.04
CA SER A 12 12.31 0.55 7.10
C SER A 12 11.16 1.06 6.21
N PRO A 13 10.56 0.19 5.38
CA PRO A 13 9.35 0.51 4.64
C PRO A 13 8.23 1.06 5.55
N ILE A 14 8.07 0.52 6.76
CA ILE A 14 7.03 1.00 7.69
C ILE A 14 7.25 2.45 8.08
N LYS A 15 8.49 2.84 8.38
CA LYS A 15 8.81 4.24 8.67
C LYS A 15 8.53 5.13 7.46
N GLN A 16 8.74 4.64 6.24
CA GLN A 16 8.41 5.41 5.03
C GLN A 16 6.91 5.60 4.85
N ALA A 17 6.11 4.53 5.02
CA ALA A 17 4.67 4.62 4.89
C ALA A 17 3.99 5.42 6.01
N PHE A 18 4.59 5.48 7.20
CA PHE A 18 3.98 6.06 8.40
C PHE A 18 4.93 7.04 9.10
N TRP A 19 5.65 7.87 8.34
CA TRP A 19 6.65 8.80 8.90
C TRP A 19 6.08 9.81 9.91
N ASP A 20 4.79 10.12 9.81
CA ASP A 20 3.99 11.02 10.65
C ASP A 20 3.30 10.29 11.83
N TYR A 21 3.49 8.97 11.97
CA TYR A 21 2.91 8.18 13.06
C TYR A 21 3.96 7.28 13.71
N ASN A 22 3.87 7.09 15.04
CA ASN A 22 4.66 6.07 15.71
C ASN A 22 4.04 4.68 15.50
N PHE A 23 4.21 4.14 14.29
CA PHE A 23 3.59 2.90 13.86
C PHE A 23 4.64 1.81 13.67
N THR A 24 4.45 0.66 14.34
CA THR A 24 5.37 -0.47 14.22
C THR A 24 4.91 -1.48 13.18
N GLU A 25 5.84 -2.27 12.64
CA GLU A 25 5.52 -3.35 11.70
C GLU A 25 4.56 -4.37 12.30
N HIS A 26 4.75 -4.71 13.59
CA HIS A 26 3.84 -5.62 14.30
C HIS A 26 2.41 -5.06 14.39
N GLN A 27 2.26 -3.77 14.67
CA GLN A 27 0.94 -3.12 14.71
C GLN A 27 0.29 -3.09 13.32
N LEU A 28 1.07 -2.83 12.28
CA LEU A 28 0.61 -2.89 10.89
C LEU A 28 0.05 -4.27 10.56
N LEU A 29 0.84 -5.32 10.79
CA LEU A 29 0.45 -6.70 10.48
C LEU A 29 -0.77 -7.13 11.30
N LYS A 30 -0.83 -6.75 12.59
CA LYS A 30 -1.98 -7.03 13.44
C LYS A 30 -3.27 -6.37 12.91
N LYS A 31 -3.21 -5.12 12.48
CA LYS A 31 -4.37 -4.41 11.92
C LYS A 31 -4.76 -4.93 10.53
N LEU A 32 -3.80 -5.31 9.69
CA LEU A 32 -4.11 -5.95 8.41
C LEU A 32 -4.80 -7.30 8.59
N ALA A 33 -4.40 -8.07 9.61
CA ALA A 33 -5.02 -9.37 9.91
C ALA A 33 -6.40 -9.22 10.57
N LYS A 34 -6.52 -8.42 11.63
CA LYS A 34 -7.67 -8.40 12.54
C LYS A 34 -8.42 -7.06 12.63
N GLY A 35 -7.94 -6.04 11.96
CA GLY A 35 -8.53 -4.70 12.02
C GLY A 35 -9.82 -4.56 11.23
N THR A 36 -10.49 -3.42 11.41
CA THR A 36 -11.70 -3.08 10.66
C THR A 36 -11.37 -2.75 9.20
N ARG A 37 -12.40 -2.66 8.36
CA ARG A 37 -12.22 -2.24 6.96
C ARG A 37 -11.61 -0.85 6.87
N GLU A 38 -12.00 0.06 7.76
CA GLU A 38 -11.52 1.44 7.83
C GLU A 38 -10.02 1.46 8.17
N GLU A 39 -9.60 0.66 9.15
CA GLU A 39 -8.18 0.52 9.50
C GLU A 39 -7.36 -0.05 8.34
N LYS A 40 -7.89 -1.08 7.66
CA LYS A 40 -7.24 -1.68 6.48
C LYS A 40 -7.18 -0.69 5.31
N THR A 41 -8.25 0.07 5.09
CA THR A 41 -8.33 1.10 4.04
C THR A 41 -7.28 2.17 4.27
N TRP A 42 -7.16 2.66 5.51
CA TRP A 42 -6.14 3.65 5.87
C TRP A 42 -4.71 3.10 5.68
N ILE A 43 -4.43 1.89 6.18
CA ILE A 43 -3.10 1.27 6.07
C ILE A 43 -2.71 1.03 4.61
N ILE A 44 -3.60 0.41 3.83
CA ILE A 44 -3.34 0.09 2.43
C ILE A 44 -3.17 1.39 1.63
N GLY A 45 -4.00 2.41 1.88
CA GLY A 45 -3.82 3.73 1.26
C GLY A 45 -2.42 4.29 1.49
N ARG A 46 -1.95 4.28 2.74
CA ARG A 46 -0.59 4.76 3.09
C ARG A 46 0.52 3.96 2.41
N ILE A 47 0.37 2.64 2.32
CA ILE A 47 1.31 1.76 1.62
C ILE A 47 1.38 2.13 0.13
N LEU A 48 0.24 2.24 -0.55
CA LEU A 48 0.17 2.53 -1.98
C LEU A 48 0.63 3.95 -2.34
N GLU A 49 0.53 4.90 -1.41
CA GLU A 49 0.95 6.29 -1.62
C GLU A 49 2.45 6.51 -1.41
N ASN A 50 3.06 5.80 -0.46
CA ASN A 50 4.38 6.17 0.05
C ASN A 50 5.46 5.11 -0.22
N LEU A 51 5.09 3.83 -0.42
CA LEU A 51 6.08 2.78 -0.65
C LEU A 51 6.44 2.62 -2.12
N PRO A 52 7.70 2.27 -2.43
CA PRO A 52 8.06 1.82 -3.76
C PRO A 52 7.34 0.51 -4.07
N PHE A 53 7.06 0.29 -5.35
CA PHE A 53 6.25 -0.83 -5.85
C PHE A 53 6.68 -2.20 -5.28
N ASN A 54 7.98 -2.48 -5.25
CA ASN A 54 8.51 -3.76 -4.75
C ASN A 54 8.29 -3.97 -3.24
N SER A 55 8.13 -2.90 -2.47
CA SER A 55 7.88 -2.98 -1.03
C SER A 55 6.40 -3.13 -0.68
N ILE A 56 5.48 -2.77 -1.58
CA ILE A 56 4.03 -2.88 -1.35
C ILE A 56 3.61 -4.32 -1.10
N TRP A 57 4.16 -5.24 -1.88
CA TRP A 57 3.81 -6.67 -1.83
C TRP A 57 4.38 -7.41 -0.63
N LYS A 58 5.24 -6.76 0.17
CA LYS A 58 5.68 -7.31 1.46
C LYS A 58 4.58 -7.32 2.51
N TYR A 59 3.59 -6.44 2.35
CA TYR A 59 2.54 -6.21 3.35
C TYR A 59 1.14 -6.50 2.84
N THR A 60 0.95 -6.54 1.52
CA THR A 60 -0.36 -6.67 0.88
C THR A 60 -0.30 -7.65 -0.27
N THR A 61 -1.46 -8.18 -0.65
CA THR A 61 -1.63 -8.98 -1.87
C THR A 61 -2.45 -8.21 -2.90
N PRO A 62 -2.30 -8.49 -4.21
CA PRO A 62 -3.15 -7.88 -5.24
C PRO A 62 -4.65 -8.03 -4.96
N LYS A 63 -5.06 -9.20 -4.43
CA LYS A 63 -6.45 -9.47 -4.02
C LYS A 63 -6.92 -8.50 -2.92
N GLN A 64 -6.17 -8.38 -1.83
CA GLN A 64 -6.49 -7.45 -0.74
C GLN A 64 -6.57 -5.99 -1.22
N VAL A 65 -5.63 -5.59 -2.08
CA VAL A 65 -5.65 -4.23 -2.65
C VAL A 65 -6.90 -4.05 -3.49
N LYS A 66 -7.26 -5.01 -4.36
CA LYS A 66 -8.46 -4.95 -5.20
C LYS A 66 -9.76 -4.87 -4.40
N GLU A 67 -9.86 -5.62 -3.30
CA GLU A 67 -11.03 -5.60 -2.40
C GLU A 67 -11.20 -4.24 -1.70
N ILE A 68 -10.10 -3.61 -1.30
CA ILE A 68 -10.10 -2.34 -0.58
C ILE A 68 -10.11 -1.12 -1.52
N PHE A 69 -9.64 -1.27 -2.75
CA PHE A 69 -9.46 -0.19 -3.73
C PHE A 69 -10.68 0.73 -3.93
N PRO A 70 -11.94 0.23 -3.99
CA PRO A 70 -13.12 1.09 -4.12
C PRO A 70 -13.26 2.10 -2.98
N TYR A 71 -12.78 1.75 -1.78
CA TYR A 71 -12.88 2.56 -0.57
C TYR A 71 -11.67 3.50 -0.38
N LEU A 72 -10.63 3.39 -1.21
CA LEU A 72 -9.44 4.21 -1.07
C LEU A 72 -9.66 5.63 -1.60
N HIS A 73 -9.29 6.60 -0.77
CA HIS A 73 -9.27 8.03 -1.11
C HIS A 73 -7.86 8.46 -1.55
N LEU A 74 -7.41 7.90 -2.67
CA LEU A 74 -6.12 8.27 -3.28
C LEU A 74 -6.24 9.55 -4.11
N ARG A 75 -5.12 10.25 -4.27
CA ARG A 75 -5.02 11.37 -5.24
C ARG A 75 -5.42 10.90 -6.65
N PRO A 76 -6.14 11.72 -7.46
CA PRO A 76 -6.73 11.27 -8.73
C PRO A 76 -5.75 10.55 -9.68
N LYS A 77 -4.55 11.13 -9.89
CA LYS A 77 -3.52 10.53 -10.73
C LYS A 77 -3.06 9.16 -10.22
N LEU A 78 -2.88 9.04 -8.91
CA LEU A 78 -2.47 7.78 -8.29
C LEU A 78 -3.60 6.74 -8.36
N LYS A 79 -4.86 7.17 -8.17
CA LYS A 79 -6.04 6.31 -8.34
C LYS A 79 -6.14 5.76 -9.76
N GLN A 80 -5.87 6.58 -10.78
CA GLN A 80 -5.86 6.14 -12.17
C GLN A 80 -4.75 5.10 -12.44
N ILE A 81 -3.52 5.35 -11.96
CA ILE A 81 -2.40 4.42 -12.09
C ILE A 81 -2.77 3.07 -11.47
N TRP A 82 -3.23 3.04 -10.22
CA TRP A 82 -3.60 1.80 -9.56
C TRP A 82 -4.79 1.08 -10.19
N SER A 83 -5.78 1.83 -10.70
CA SER A 83 -6.89 1.24 -11.45
C SER A 83 -6.39 0.49 -12.69
N TYR A 84 -5.46 1.09 -13.44
CA TYR A 84 -4.82 0.43 -14.57
C TYR A 84 -4.02 -0.79 -14.12
N THR A 85 -3.17 -0.67 -13.10
CA THR A 85 -2.35 -1.79 -12.60
C THR A 85 -3.20 -2.97 -12.13
N LEU A 86 -4.27 -2.71 -11.39
CA LEU A 86 -5.23 -3.73 -10.93
C LEU A 86 -5.98 -4.41 -12.09
N SER A 87 -6.25 -3.67 -13.18
CA SER A 87 -6.84 -4.24 -14.38
C SER A 87 -5.91 -5.26 -15.07
N LEU A 88 -4.59 -5.07 -15.01
CA LEU A 88 -3.62 -6.00 -15.57
C LEU A 88 -3.59 -7.30 -14.77
N TRP A 89 -3.58 -7.25 -13.45
CA TRP A 89 -3.61 -8.46 -12.62
C TRP A 89 -4.89 -9.29 -12.83
N GLY A 90 -6.05 -8.65 -12.98
CA GLY A 90 -7.29 -9.36 -13.29
C GLY A 90 -7.28 -10.08 -14.65
N LYS A 91 -6.42 -9.66 -15.60
CA LYS A 91 -6.22 -10.34 -16.88
C LYS A 91 -5.31 -11.56 -16.74
N TYR A 92 -4.22 -11.45 -15.97
CA TYR A 92 -3.29 -12.57 -15.76
C TYR A 92 -3.85 -13.69 -14.87
N GLU A 93 -4.79 -13.40 -13.95
CA GLU A 93 -5.48 -14.47 -13.19
C GLU A 93 -6.39 -15.36 -14.06
N LYS A 94 -6.92 -14.83 -15.17
CA LYS A 94 -7.81 -15.58 -16.09
C LYS A 94 -7.08 -16.43 -17.13
N THR A 95 -5.76 -16.32 -17.23
CA THR A 95 -4.97 -17.00 -18.28
C THR A 95 -4.19 -18.20 -17.74
N SER A 96 -4.30 -18.49 -16.44
CA SER A 96 -3.74 -19.69 -15.81
C SER A 96 -4.85 -20.72 -15.57
N HIS A 97 -5.41 -21.27 -16.64
CA HIS A 97 -6.19 -22.52 -16.66
C HIS A 97 -5.65 -23.38 -17.79
#